data_AF-A0AAN8L298-F1
#
_entry.id   AF-A0AAN8L298-F1
#
_cell.length_a   1.000
_cell.length_b   1.000
_cell.length_c   1.000
_cell.angle_alpha   90.00
_cell.angle_beta   90.00
_cell.angle_gamma   90.00
#
_symmetry.space_group_name_H-M   'P 1'
#
loop_
_entity.id
_entity.type
_entity.pdbx_description
1 polymer ?
#
loop_
_entity_poly.entity_id
_entity_poly.type
_entity_poly.pdbx_seq_one_letter_code
_entity_poly.pdbx_strand_id
1 'polypeptide(L)'
;MRTAALPTFRKLYRIIQKKNNMTPTLPRGNYTLEVTYNYPVRSFEGRKRVILSTISWMGGKNPFLGIAYITVGSVCFFLGVVLLIIHHKYGSRNNSADISN
;
A
#
# COMPACT_ATOMS: atom_id res chain seq x y z
N MET A 1 17.86 7.40 18.90
CA MET A 1 17.56 6.04 18.39
C MET A 1 16.04 5.87 18.31
N ARG A 2 15.49 5.30 17.24
CA ARG A 2 14.03 5.11 17.09
C ARG A 2 13.65 3.65 17.36
N THR A 3 12.82 3.40 18.36
CA THR A 3 12.28 2.07 18.68
C THR A 3 11.24 1.63 17.64
N ALA A 4 11.09 0.33 17.45
CA ALA A 4 10.10 -0.22 16.53
C ALA A 4 8.81 -0.55 17.28
N ALA A 5 7.65 -0.41 16.62
CA ALA A 5 6.35 -0.71 17.21
C ALA A 5 5.96 -2.19 17.13
N LEU A 6 6.62 -2.98 16.26
CA LEU A 6 6.33 -4.39 16.03
C LEU A 6 7.59 -5.25 16.29
N PRO A 7 7.44 -6.52 16.71
CA PRO A 7 8.56 -7.43 16.94
C PRO A 7 9.34 -7.74 15.66
N THR A 8 8.64 -7.83 14.53
CA THR A 8 9.27 -7.90 13.19
C THR A 8 9.38 -6.49 12.63
N PHE A 9 10.60 -5.97 12.57
CA PHE A 9 10.87 -4.63 12.06
C PHE A 9 12.01 -4.63 11.06
N ARG A 10 12.03 -3.57 10.24
CA ARG A 10 13.13 -3.27 9.33
C ARG A 10 13.69 -1.90 9.66
N LYS A 11 15.02 -1.78 9.69
CA LYS A 11 15.72 -0.50 9.79
C LYS A 11 16.52 -0.28 8.51
N LEU A 12 16.60 0.98 8.09
CA LEU A 12 17.41 1.37 6.95
C LEU A 12 18.89 1.24 7.32
N TYR A 13 19.64 0.47 6.52
CA TYR A 13 21.09 0.33 6.68
C TYR A 13 21.85 1.24 5.71
N ARG A 14 21.48 1.23 4.43
CA ARG A 14 22.10 2.03 3.38
C ARG A 14 21.09 2.39 2.29
N ILE A 15 21.26 3.57 1.70
CA ILE A 15 20.56 4.02 0.49
C ILE A 15 21.57 4.04 -0.65
N ILE A 16 21.19 3.48 -1.81
CA ILE A 16 21.94 3.63 -3.06
C ILE A 16 21.26 4.73 -3.86
N GLN A 17 21.92 5.88 -4.01
CA GLN A 17 21.35 7.04 -4.70
C GLN A 17 21.27 6.79 -6.21
N LYS A 18 20.17 7.23 -6.82
CA LYS A 18 19.99 7.14 -8.27
C LYS A 18 20.99 8.08 -8.96
N LYS A 19 21.74 7.56 -9.95
CA LYS A 19 22.58 8.38 -10.82
C LYS A 19 21.71 9.03 -11.92
N ASN A 20 22.02 10.25 -12.32
CA ASN A 20 21.26 11.03 -13.31
C ASN A 20 21.34 10.50 -14.76
N ASN A 21 22.07 9.42 -14.97
CA ASN A 21 22.19 8.82 -16.29
C ASN A 21 20.96 7.96 -16.59
N MET A 22 20.67 7.75 -17.88
CA MET A 22 19.57 6.91 -18.35
C MET A 22 19.73 5.42 -18.01
N THR A 23 20.83 5.04 -17.35
CA THR A 23 21.16 3.67 -16.97
C THR A 23 20.60 3.30 -15.59
N PRO A 24 20.17 2.04 -15.39
CA PRO A 24 19.71 1.58 -14.08
C PRO A 24 20.84 1.67 -13.05
N THR A 25 20.53 2.12 -11.84
CA THR A 25 21.52 2.28 -10.75
C THR A 25 22.11 0.94 -10.33
N LEU A 26 21.33 -0.12 -10.41
CA LEU A 26 21.76 -1.49 -10.13
C LEU A 26 21.37 -2.35 -11.34
N PRO A 27 22.30 -2.67 -12.27
CA PRO A 27 22.00 -3.49 -13.43
C PRO A 27 21.66 -4.93 -13.03
N ARG A 28 21.02 -5.68 -13.91
CA ARG A 28 20.76 -7.11 -13.68
C ARG A 28 22.08 -7.86 -13.67
N GLY A 29 22.34 -8.61 -12.60
CA GLY A 29 23.58 -9.36 -12.43
C GLY A 29 23.65 -10.06 -11.09
N ASN A 30 24.76 -10.76 -10.85
CA ASN A 30 25.03 -11.42 -9.59
C ASN A 30 25.67 -10.43 -8.62
N TYR A 31 25.13 -10.38 -7.41
CA TYR A 31 25.63 -9.53 -6.33
C TYR A 31 26.01 -10.41 -5.15
N THR A 32 27.17 -10.16 -4.56
CA THR A 32 27.62 -10.77 -3.32
C THR A 32 27.49 -9.77 -2.19
N LEU A 33 27.02 -10.23 -1.03
CA LEU A 33 26.91 -9.42 0.18
C LEU A 33 27.76 -10.07 1.27
N GLU A 34 28.83 -9.39 1.66
CA GLU A 34 29.65 -9.81 2.80
C GLU A 34 29.06 -9.23 4.09
N VAL A 35 28.88 -10.09 5.10
CA VAL A 35 28.27 -9.71 6.38
C VAL A 35 29.11 -10.24 7.53
N THR A 36 29.68 -9.33 8.32
CA THR A 36 30.35 -9.69 9.58
C THR A 36 29.32 -9.99 10.68
N TYR A 37 29.38 -11.16 11.30
CA TYR A 37 28.35 -11.63 12.23
C TYR A 37 28.65 -11.23 13.69
N ASN A 38 28.44 -9.96 14.04
CA ASN A 38 28.75 -9.43 15.39
C ASN A 38 27.59 -9.47 16.39
N TYR A 39 26.40 -9.88 15.97
CA TYR A 39 25.19 -9.85 16.81
C TYR A 39 24.43 -11.18 16.74
N PRO A 40 24.71 -12.14 17.65
CA PRO A 40 24.05 -13.43 17.66
C PRO A 40 22.60 -13.28 18.12
N VAL A 41 21.67 -13.83 17.33
CA VAL A 41 20.23 -13.79 17.61
C VAL A 41 19.65 -15.15 17.98
N ARG A 42 20.48 -16.21 17.95
CA ARG A 42 20.03 -17.59 18.16
C ARG A 42 19.57 -17.87 19.60
N SER A 43 20.15 -17.19 20.59
CA SER A 43 19.83 -17.38 22.01
C SER A 43 18.39 -17.04 22.37
N PHE A 44 17.75 -16.16 21.59
CA PHE A 44 16.35 -15.77 21.76
C PHE A 44 15.51 -16.12 20.52
N GLU A 45 15.97 -17.11 19.73
CA GLU A 45 15.27 -17.62 18.54
C GLU A 45 14.96 -16.55 17.47
N GLY A 46 15.72 -15.46 17.46
CA GLY A 46 15.56 -14.37 16.51
C GLY A 46 16.01 -14.74 15.10
N ARG A 47 15.44 -14.07 14.10
CA ARG A 47 15.84 -14.21 12.68
C ARG A 47 16.28 -12.87 12.11
N LYS A 48 17.42 -12.87 11.42
CA LYS A 48 17.96 -11.70 10.71
C LYS A 48 17.80 -11.88 9.20
N ARG A 49 17.49 -10.80 8.50
CA ARG A 49 17.27 -10.78 7.06
C ARG A 49 17.82 -9.47 6.50
N VAL A 50 18.42 -9.51 5.31
CA VAL A 50 18.75 -8.31 4.55
C VAL A 50 17.75 -8.21 3.41
N ILE A 51 17.13 -7.03 3.25
CA ILE A 51 16.11 -6.78 2.23
C ILE A 51 16.59 -5.61 1.39
N LEU A 52 16.77 -5.85 0.10
CA LEU A 52 16.98 -4.81 -0.90
C LEU A 52 15.62 -4.50 -1.54
N SER A 53 15.22 -3.22 -1.52
CA SER A 53 13.96 -2.79 -2.11
C SER A 53 14.08 -1.38 -2.66
N THR A 54 13.41 -1.10 -3.77
CA THR A 54 13.16 0.25 -4.24
C THR A 54 11.97 0.86 -3.50
N ILE A 55 11.95 2.19 -3.40
CA ILE A 55 10.82 2.94 -2.85
C ILE A 55 10.19 3.77 -3.97
N SER A 56 8.88 3.94 -3.92
CA SER A 56 8.16 4.93 -4.70
C SER A 56 7.80 6.12 -3.82
N TRP A 57 7.14 7.13 -4.40
CA TRP A 57 6.58 8.26 -3.66
C TRP A 57 5.72 7.81 -2.46
N MET A 58 4.95 6.73 -2.63
CA MET A 58 4.06 6.19 -1.61
C MET A 58 4.75 5.21 -0.64
N GLY A 59 6.09 5.16 -0.67
CA GLY A 59 6.91 4.35 0.22
C GLY A 59 7.31 2.99 -0.39
N GLY A 60 7.50 2.00 0.49
CA GLY A 60 7.86 0.65 0.07
C GLY A 60 6.68 -0.16 -0.48
N LYS A 61 6.92 -1.40 -0.89
CA LYS A 61 5.88 -2.31 -1.38
C LYS A 61 4.84 -2.58 -0.29
N ASN A 62 3.63 -2.03 -0.45
CA ASN A 62 2.48 -2.29 0.42
C ASN A 62 1.16 -2.28 -0.40
N PRO A 63 0.63 -3.45 -0.82
CA PRO A 63 -0.61 -3.52 -1.60
C PRO A 63 -1.87 -3.24 -0.78
N PHE A 64 -1.78 -3.28 0.56
CA PHE A 64 -2.93 -3.16 1.45
C PHE A 64 -3.72 -1.86 1.22
N LEU A 65 -3.02 -0.74 1.09
CA LEU A 65 -3.68 0.56 0.93
C LEU A 65 -4.50 0.62 -0.37
N GLY A 66 -3.93 0.16 -1.49
CA GLY A 66 -4.64 0.14 -2.77
C GLY A 66 -5.89 -0.75 -2.73
N ILE A 67 -5.78 -1.93 -2.12
CA ILE A 67 -6.91 -2.86 -1.95
C ILE A 67 -7.99 -2.22 -1.06
N ALA A 68 -7.60 -1.57 0.04
CA ALA A 68 -8.54 -0.88 0.93
C ALA A 68 -9.33 0.21 0.20
N TYR A 69 -8.67 1.05 -0.61
CA TYR A 69 -9.37 2.08 -1.38
C TYR A 69 -10.31 1.51 -2.44
N ILE A 70 -9.88 0.47 -3.18
CA ILE A 70 -10.74 -0.15 -4.20
C ILE A 70 -11.96 -0.80 -3.56
N THR A 71 -11.78 -1.52 -2.46
CA THR A 71 -12.89 -2.19 -1.75
C THR A 71 -13.88 -1.17 -1.21
N VAL A 72 -13.43 -0.17 -0.45
CA VAL A 72 -14.33 0.88 0.08
C VAL A 72 -14.99 1.68 -1.05
N GLY A 73 -14.25 2.02 -2.10
CA GLY A 73 -14.77 2.71 -3.27
C GLY A 73 -15.86 1.89 -4.00
N SER A 74 -15.65 0.58 -4.15
CA SER A 74 -16.64 -0.30 -4.79
C SER A 74 -17.94 -0.42 -4.00
N VAL A 75 -17.85 -0.51 -2.67
CA VAL A 75 -19.03 -0.56 -1.79
C VAL A 75 -19.79 0.77 -1.84
N CYS A 76 -19.08 1.89 -1.77
CA CYS A 76 -19.67 3.22 -1.86
C CYS A 76 -20.36 3.44 -3.21
N PHE A 77 -19.72 3.05 -4.31
CA PHE A 77 -20.28 3.15 -5.65
C PHE A 77 -21.54 2.29 -5.80
N PHE A 78 -21.52 1.05 -5.33
CA PHE A 78 -22.68 0.16 -5.37
C PHE A 78 -23.86 0.74 -4.59
N LEU A 79 -23.63 1.23 -3.37
CA LEU A 79 -24.67 1.90 -2.57
C LEU A 79 -25.20 3.16 -3.27
N GLY A 80 -24.33 3.94 -3.90
CA GLY A 80 -24.72 5.12 -4.68
C GLY A 80 -25.66 4.78 -5.83
N VAL A 81 -25.37 3.71 -6.58
CA VAL A 81 -26.24 3.24 -7.68
C VAL A 81 -27.59 2.76 -7.14
N VAL A 82 -27.61 1.99 -6.04
CA VAL A 82 -28.85 1.52 -5.41
C VAL A 82 -29.73 2.69 -4.98
N LEU A 83 -29.15 3.67 -4.29
CA LEU A 83 -29.87 4.87 -3.84
C LEU A 83 -30.37 5.71 -5.02
N LEU A 84 -29.59 5.82 -6.09
CA LEU A 84 -30.00 6.53 -7.31
C LEU A 84 -31.22 5.87 -7.97
N ILE A 85 -31.24 4.53 -8.06
CA ILE A 85 -32.38 3.78 -8.61
C ILE A 85 -33.63 3.97 -7.74
N ILE A 86 -33.47 3.91 -6.41
CA ILE A 86 -34.57 4.16 -5.46
C ILE A 86 -35.11 5.58 -5.65
N HIS A 87 -34.24 6.59 -5.67
CA HIS A 87 -34.66 7.98 -5.83
C HIS A 87 -35.38 8.21 -7.16
N HIS A 88 -34.89 7.64 -8.27
CA HIS A 88 -35.56 7.76 -9.57
C HIS A 88 -36.95 7.10 -9.57
N LYS A 89 -37.08 5.91 -8.96
CA LYS A 89 -38.35 5.17 -8.90
C LYS A 89 -39.39 5.81 -7.98
N TYR A 90 -39.00 6.34 -6.82
CA TYR A 90 -39.92 6.96 -5.87
C TYR A 90 -40.10 8.47 -6.09
N GLY A 91 -39.11 9.17 -6.66
CA GLY A 91 -39.21 10.58 -7.03
C GLY A 91 -40.18 10.82 -8.21
N SER A 92 -40.24 9.89 -9.17
CA SER A 92 -41.19 10.00 -10.28
C SER A 92 -42.66 9.83 -9.86
N ARG A 93 -42.93 9.23 -8.69
CA ARG A 93 -44.30 9.00 -8.20
C ARG A 93 -44.92 10.21 -7.50
N ASN A 94 -44.12 11.15 -7.01
CA ASN A 94 -44.62 12.39 -6.40
C ASN A 94 -45.00 13.47 -7.43
N ASN A 95 -44.49 13.41 -8.67
CA ASN A 95 -44.78 14.42 -9.70
C ASN A 95 -46.16 14.23 -10.38
N SER A 96 -46.83 13.10 -10.20
CA SER A 96 -48.14 12.82 -10.81
C SER A 96 -49.33 13.12 -9.89
N ALA A 97 -49.09 13.51 -8.63
CA ALA A 97 -50.14 13.85 -7.67
C ALA A 97 -50.51 15.35 -7.64
N ASP A 98 -49.83 16.19 -8.42
CA ASP A 98 -49.97 17.65 -8.41
C ASP A 98 -50.56 18.23 -9.72
N ILE A 99 -51.31 17.42 -10.48
CA ILE A 99 -52.10 17.89 -11.63
C ILE A 99 -53.57 17.48 -11.40
N SER A 100 -54.19 18.08 -10.39
CA SER A 100 -55.65 18.18 -10.30
C SER A 100 -56.05 19.46 -9.57
N ASN A 101 -56.06 20.56 -10.30
CA ASN A 101 -56.98 21.69 -10.14
C ASN A 101 -57.26 22.27 -11.52
#